data_AF-A0A1H2SXX3-F1
#
_entry.id   AF-A0A1H2SXX3-F1
#
_cell.length_a   1.000
_cell.length_b   1.000
_cell.length_c   1.000
_cell.angle_alpha   90.00
_cell.angle_beta   90.00
_cell.angle_gamma   90.00
#
_symmetry.space_group_name_H-M   'P 1'
#
loop_
_entity.id
_entity.type
_entity.pdbx_description
1 polymer ?
#
loop_
_entity_poly.entity_id
_entity_poly.type
_entity_poly.pdbx_seq_one_letter_code
_entity_poly.pdbx_strand_id
1 'polypeptide(L)' 'MKRRNLPLLIIIASAILIAINFIFFSDDMGLGFWMRILSSLMIILAMYVTIKGRDNE' A
#
# COMPACT_ATOMS: atom_id res chain seq x y z
N MET A 1 -9.37 -6.35 -18.50
CA MET A 1 -8.47 -6.96 -17.49
C MET A 1 -9.32 -7.69 -16.46
N LYS A 2 -9.14 -9.01 -16.27
CA LYS A 2 -9.85 -9.76 -15.21
C LYS A 2 -9.57 -9.08 -13.86
N ARG A 3 -10.60 -8.76 -13.07
CA ARG A 3 -10.53 -8.07 -11.75
C ARG A 3 -9.68 -8.80 -10.68
N ARG A 4 -8.96 -9.85 -11.06
CA ARG A 4 -8.05 -10.65 -10.23
C ARG A 4 -6.72 -9.94 -9.99
N ASN A 5 -6.29 -9.07 -10.90
CA ASN A 5 -4.96 -8.43 -10.82
C ASN A 5 -4.99 -7.06 -10.12
N LEU A 6 -6.17 -6.52 -9.83
CA LEU A 6 -6.35 -5.21 -9.21
C LEU A 6 -5.69 -5.08 -7.82
N PRO A 7 -5.88 -6.04 -6.89
CA PRO A 7 -5.32 -5.89 -5.55
C PRO A 7 -3.78 -5.98 -5.56
N LEU A 8 -3.21 -6.83 -6.43
CA LEU A 8 -1.77 -6.90 -6.67
C LEU A 8 -1.21 -5.57 -7.21
N LEU A 9 -1.92 -4.93 -8.14
CA LEU A 9 -1.50 -3.64 -8.69
C LEU A 9 -1.52 -2.54 -7.62
N ILE A 10 -2.51 -2.55 -6.72
CA ILE A 10 -2.60 -1.61 -5.60
C ILE A 10 -1.45 -1.81 -4.59
N ILE A 11 -1.06 -3.06 -4.32
CA ILE A 11 0.11 -3.35 -3.48
C ILE A 11 1.38 -2.77 -4.10
N ILE A 12 1.60 -3.00 -5.40
CA ILE A 12 2.78 -2.48 -6.12
C ILE A 12 2.79 -0.94 -6.11
N ALA A 13 1.66 -0.31 -6.43
CA ALA A 13 1.53 1.15 -6.41
C ALA A 13 1.79 1.73 -5.00
N SER A 14 1.31 1.05 -3.95
CA SER A 14 1.53 1.47 -2.56
C SER A 14 3.01 1.36 -2.17
N ALA A 15 3.72 0.32 -2.60
CA ALA A 15 5.15 0.18 -2.37
C ALA A 15 5.96 1.30 -3.05
N ILE A 16 5.61 1.64 -4.30
CA ILE A 16 6.22 2.77 -5.02
C ILE A 16 5.96 4.09 -4.28
N LEU A 17 4.73 4.30 -3.79
CA LEU A 17 4.37 5.50 -3.05
C LEU A 17 5.15 5.64 -1.73
N ILE A 18 5.39 4.53 -1.03
CA ILE A 18 6.23 4.50 0.18
C ILE A 18 7.67 4.87 -0.17
N ALA A 19 8.23 4.30 -1.24
CA ALA A 19 9.59 4.61 -1.68
C ALA A 19 9.76 6.09 -2.07
N ILE A 20 8.80 6.66 -2.80
CA ILE A 20 8.77 8.09 -3.14
C ILE A 20 8.70 8.94 -1.87
N ASN A 21 7.85 8.59 -0.91
CA ASN A 21 7.78 9.33 0.35
C ASN A 21 9.13 9.32 1.09
N PHE A 22 9.82 8.18 1.12
CA PHE A 22 11.15 8.09 1.73
C PHE A 22 12.19 8.95 1.00
N ILE A 23 12.19 8.98 -0.33
CA ILE A 23 13.16 9.77 -1.10
C ILE A 23 12.91 11.28 -0.94
N PHE A 24 11.66 11.71 -0.99
CA PHE A 24 11.31 13.14 -1.04
C PHE A 24 11.04 13.78 0.33
N PHE A 25 10.72 13.00 1.36
CA PHE A 25 10.36 13.51 2.69
C PHE A 25 11.23 12.92 3.82
N SER A 26 12.42 12.40 3.51
CA SER A 26 13.34 11.84 4.52
C SER A 26 13.92 12.86 5.48
N ASP A 27 14.04 14.13 5.08
CA ASP A 27 14.56 15.20 5.94
C ASP A 27 13.63 15.53 7.12
N ASP A 28 12.34 15.22 7.00
CA ASP A 28 11.33 15.55 8.00
C ASP A 28 10.47 14.31 8.31
N MET A 29 11.04 13.36 9.05
CA MET A 29 10.36 12.14 9.54
C MET A 29 9.34 12.44 10.65
N GLY A 30 8.58 13.53 10.51
CA GLY A 30 7.54 13.94 11.45
C GLY A 30 6.27 13.09 11.36
N LEU A 31 5.28 13.42 12.18
CA LEU A 31 3.99 12.71 12.26
C LEU A 31 3.28 12.53 10.90
N GLY A 32 3.39 13.51 10.00
CA GLY A 32 2.79 13.44 8.67
C GLY A 32 3.40 12.36 7.77
N PHE A 33 4.71 12.15 7.88
CA PHE A 33 5.42 11.07 7.18
C PHE A 33 4.95 9.70 7.70
N TRP A 34 4.93 9.51 9.02
CA TRP A 34 4.49 8.26 9.64
C TRP A 34 3.03 7.93 9.34
N MET A 35 2.12 8.92 9.32
CA MET A 35 0.72 8.70 8.93
C MET A 35 0.60 8.25 7.48
N ARG A 36 1.41 8.77 6.55
CA ARG A 36 1.42 8.33 5.15
C ARG A 36 1.88 6.88 5.02
N ILE A 37 2.97 6.52 5.70
CA ILE A 37 3.47 5.14 5.74
C ILE A 37 2.39 4.20 6.30
N LEU A 38 1.78 4.55 7.43
CA LEU A 38 0.74 3.75 8.09
C LEU A 38 -0.50 3.58 7.20
N SER A 39 -0.93 4.63 6.51
CA SER A 39 -2.03 4.60 5.54
C SER A 39 -1.74 3.64 4.38
N SER A 40 -0.54 3.73 3.78
CA SER A 40 -0.14 2.79 2.72
C SER A 40 -0.06 1.35 3.20
N LEU A 41 0.44 1.10 4.41
CA LEU A 41 0.44 -0.24 5.01
C LEU A 41 -0.98 -0.78 5.25
N MET A 42 -1.91 0.06 5.69
CA MET A 42 -3.33 -0.32 5.83
C MET A 42 -3.96 -0.70 4.49
N ILE A 43 -3.67 0.04 3.41
CA ILE A 43 -4.16 -0.30 2.06
C ILE A 43 -3.62 -1.65 1.61
N ILE A 44 -2.33 -1.93 1.83
CA ILE A 44 -1.70 -3.21 1.50
C ILE A 44 -2.37 -4.35 2.28
N LEU A 45 -2.61 -4.17 3.58
CA LEU A 45 -3.32 -5.15 4.42
C LEU A 45 -4.75 -5.39 3.93
N ALA A 46 -5.50 -4.34 3.60
CA ALA A 46 -6.86 -4.46 3.09
C ALA A 46 -6.91 -5.24 1.76
N MET A 47 -5.96 -4.98 0.86
CA MET A 47 -5.84 -5.71 -0.40
C MET A 47 -5.42 -7.16 -0.19
N TYR A 48 -4.54 -7.43 0.78
CA TYR A 48 -4.16 -8.79 1.16
C TYR A 48 -5.35 -9.60 1.69
N VAL A 49 -6.15 -9.01 2.59
CA VAL A 49 -7.40 -9.63 3.07
C VAL A 49 -8.38 -9.86 1.93
N THR A 50 -8.51 -8.90 1.01
CA THR A 50 -9.37 -9.02 -0.17
C THR A 50 -8.94 -10.17 -1.09
N ILE A 51 -7.63 -10.39 -1.27
CA ILE A 51 -7.13 -11.55 -2.03
C ILE A 51 -7.46 -12.85 -1.28
N LYS A 52 -7.12 -12.92 0.01
CA LYS A 52 -7.34 -14.13 0.83
C LYS A 52 -8.82 -14.50 0.95
N GLY A 53 -9.71 -13.50 1.01
CA GLY A 53 -11.15 -13.72 1.03
C GLY A 53 -11.70 -14.29 -0.29
N ARG A 54 -11.03 -14.05 -1.42
CA ARG A 54 -11.43 -14.59 -2.74
C ARG A 54 -10.91 -16.01 -3.00
N ASP A 55 -9.89 -16.45 -2.27
CA ASP A 55 -9.34 -17.80 -2.33
C ASP A 55 -10.10 -18.78 -1.41
N ASN A 56 -10.90 -18.26 -0.47
CA ASN A 56 -11.72 -19.04 0.46
C ASN A 56 -13.20 -19.20 0.00
N GLU A 57 -13.53 -18.79 -1.23
CA GLU A 57 -14.83 -18.97 -1.91
C GLU A 57 -14.67 -19.95 -3.08
#